data_AF-A0AAV9SEW7-F1
#
_entry.id   AF-A0AAV9SEW7-F1
#
_cell.length_a   1.000
_cell.length_b   1.000
_cell.length_c   1.000
_cell.angle_alpha   90.00
_cell.angle_beta   90.00
_cell.angle_gamma   90.00
#
_symmetry.space_group_name_H-M   'P 1'
#
loop_
_entity.id
_entity.type
_entity.pdbx_description
1 polymer ?
#
loop_
_entity_poly.entity_id
_entity_poly.type
_entity_poly.pdbx_seq_one_letter_code
_entity_poly.pdbx_strand_id
1 'polypeptide(L)'
;MLFRVVLPAVLVTLVLMGTVRSHPACPPSCSQAKHYHRQFIRHVSDLYDSSIAPWSLQPLPNSEDSDELNNIQMAVCETCTVKDMIAKPIYIEISVFKRVRNGTQHNYCQCPYELAVGCTCVHKH
;
A
#
# COMPACT_ATOMS: atom_id res chain seq x y z
N MET A 1 58.35 16.16 -46.19
CA MET A 1 58.38 14.68 -46.19
C MET A 1 58.39 14.20 -44.75
N LEU A 2 57.40 13.36 -44.39
CA LEU A 2 57.42 12.24 -43.40
C LEU A 2 57.90 12.57 -41.96
N PHE A 3 57.17 12.30 -40.87
CA PHE A 3 56.17 11.29 -40.55
C PHE A 3 55.16 11.80 -39.48
N ARG A 4 53.94 11.27 -39.55
CA ARG A 4 52.92 11.29 -38.51
C ARG A 4 53.42 10.61 -37.23
N VAL A 5 53.15 11.19 -36.07
CA VAL A 5 52.91 10.42 -34.84
C VAL A 5 51.56 10.86 -34.29
N VAL A 6 50.56 10.02 -34.57
CA VAL A 6 49.23 10.07 -33.97
C VAL A 6 49.38 9.48 -32.56
N LEU A 7 49.15 10.29 -31.54
CA LEU A 7 49.01 9.84 -30.16
C LEU A 7 47.58 10.18 -29.71
N PRO A 8 46.68 9.20 -29.56
CA PRO A 8 45.35 9.45 -29.04
C PRO A 8 45.48 9.63 -27.54
N ALA A 9 45.49 10.87 -27.07
CA ALA A 9 45.30 11.17 -25.66
C ALA A 9 43.84 10.83 -25.33
N VAL A 10 43.63 9.59 -24.92
CA VAL A 10 42.40 9.07 -24.32
C VAL A 10 42.00 10.03 -23.21
N LEU A 11 41.00 10.88 -23.49
CA LEU A 11 40.32 11.67 -22.47
C LEU A 11 39.56 10.65 -21.63
N VAL A 12 40.18 10.20 -20.54
CA VAL A 12 39.54 9.43 -19.49
C VAL A 12 38.46 10.34 -18.92
N THR A 13 37.24 10.23 -19.44
CA THR A 13 36.05 10.74 -18.78
C THR A 13 35.97 10.05 -17.43
N LEU A 14 36.42 10.74 -16.38
CA LEU A 14 36.02 10.45 -15.01
C LEU A 14 34.50 10.52 -14.98
N VAL A 15 33.86 9.37 -15.16
CA VAL A 15 32.48 9.15 -14.75
C VAL A 15 32.52 9.28 -13.24
N LEU A 16 32.24 10.50 -12.75
CA LEU A 16 31.70 10.71 -11.42
C LEU A 16 30.44 9.84 -11.34
N MET A 17 30.60 8.59 -10.93
CA MET A 17 29.53 7.84 -10.32
C MET A 17 29.20 8.56 -9.03
N GLY A 18 28.40 9.62 -9.16
CA GLY A 18 27.63 10.14 -8.05
C GLY A 18 26.89 8.96 -7.50
N THR A 19 27.29 8.52 -6.32
CA THR A 19 26.48 7.61 -5.52
C THR A 19 25.19 8.37 -5.27
N VAL A 20 24.18 8.11 -6.11
CA VAL A 20 22.82 8.53 -5.84
C VAL A 20 22.53 7.90 -4.50
N ARG A 21 22.56 8.71 -3.43
CA ARG A 21 22.14 8.28 -2.09
C ARG A 21 20.78 7.65 -2.30
N SER A 22 20.73 6.34 -2.20
CA SER A 22 19.51 5.57 -2.21
C SER A 22 18.73 6.10 -1.02
N HIS A 23 17.76 6.97 -1.31
CA HIS A 23 16.71 7.31 -0.36
C HIS A 23 16.14 5.97 0.11
N PRO A 24 15.80 5.81 1.40
CA PRO A 24 15.23 4.56 1.86
C PRO A 24 14.09 4.17 0.94
N ALA A 25 14.28 3.08 0.24
CA ALA A 25 13.37 2.67 -0.80
C ALA A 25 12.09 2.21 -0.10
N CYS A 26 10.97 2.81 -0.51
CA CYS A 26 9.67 2.25 -0.18
C CYS A 26 9.60 0.80 -0.68
N PRO A 27 8.80 -0.07 -0.03
CA PRO A 27 8.52 -1.39 -0.58
C PRO A 27 8.04 -1.30 -2.05
N PRO A 28 8.26 -2.32 -2.88
CA PRO A 28 8.00 -2.25 -4.33
C PRO A 28 6.57 -1.83 -4.72
N SER A 29 5.58 -2.10 -3.87
CA SER A 29 4.18 -1.72 -4.08
C SER A 29 3.82 -0.32 -3.57
N CYS A 30 4.76 0.41 -2.96
CA CYS A 30 4.53 1.69 -2.32
C CYS A 30 5.29 2.82 -3.02
N SER A 31 4.70 4.00 -3.04
CA SER A 31 5.33 5.22 -3.58
C SER A 31 5.87 6.09 -2.45
N GLN A 32 6.93 6.85 -2.73
CA GLN A 32 7.48 7.79 -1.76
C GLN A 32 6.55 9.00 -1.61
N ALA A 33 6.09 9.25 -0.39
CA ALA A 33 5.22 10.36 -0.08
C ALA A 33 6.04 11.60 0.31
N LYS A 34 5.77 12.73 -0.34
CA LYS A 34 6.38 14.03 0.03
C LYS A 34 5.80 14.59 1.33
N HIS A 35 4.54 14.27 1.62
CA HIS A 35 3.81 14.69 2.80
C HIS A 35 3.06 13.52 3.41
N TYR A 36 2.96 13.52 4.74
CA TYR A 36 2.11 12.61 5.48
C TYR A 36 0.68 13.16 5.51
N HIS A 37 -0.30 12.32 5.18
CA HIS A 37 -1.72 12.66 5.32
C HIS A 37 -2.43 11.58 6.12
N ARG A 38 -2.95 11.95 7.29
CA ARG A 38 -3.72 11.04 8.12
C ARG A 38 -5.11 10.87 7.53
N GLN A 39 -5.46 9.64 7.17
CA GLN A 39 -6.81 9.28 6.73
C GLN A 39 -7.53 8.53 7.85
N PHE A 40 -8.82 8.82 8.03
CA PHE A 40 -9.67 8.13 8.98
C PHE A 40 -10.75 7.40 8.22
N ILE A 41 -10.81 6.08 8.38
CA ILE A 41 -11.84 5.24 7.78
C ILE A 41 -12.57 4.57 8.93
N ARG A 42 -13.89 4.76 8.97
CA ARG A 42 -14.76 4.15 9.96
C ARG A 42 -16.00 3.64 9.26
N HIS A 43 -16.42 2.44 9.64
CA HIS A 43 -17.74 1.92 9.28
C HIS A 43 -18.79 2.75 10.02
N VAL A 44 -19.65 3.44 9.26
CA VAL A 44 -20.74 4.26 9.80
C VAL A 44 -22.10 3.58 9.67
N SER A 45 -22.18 2.53 8.85
CA SER A 45 -23.39 1.77 8.63
C SER A 45 -23.60 0.77 9.76
N ASP A 46 -24.81 0.72 10.31
CA ASP A 46 -25.32 -0.26 11.26
C ASP A 46 -25.92 -1.49 10.55
N LEU A 47 -25.56 -1.71 9.28
CA LEU A 47 -26.10 -2.77 8.44
C LEU A 47 -25.44 -4.13 8.66
N TYR A 48 -24.42 -4.22 9.52
CA TYR A 48 -23.54 -5.39 9.60
C TYR A 48 -24.28 -6.65 10.06
N ASP A 49 -25.31 -6.52 10.91
CA ASP A 49 -26.16 -7.61 11.40
C ASP A 49 -27.53 -7.67 10.70
N SER A 50 -28.02 -6.56 10.13
CA SER A 50 -29.30 -6.51 9.42
C SER A 50 -29.20 -6.81 7.91
N SER A 51 -27.99 -6.91 7.37
CA SER A 51 -27.74 -7.23 5.96
C SER A 51 -28.12 -8.67 5.64
N ILE A 52 -28.58 -8.90 4.42
CA ILE A 52 -28.81 -10.25 3.88
C ILE A 52 -27.50 -11.05 3.71
N ALA A 53 -26.39 -10.32 3.60
CA ALA A 53 -25.02 -10.79 3.70
C ALA A 53 -24.39 -10.16 4.96
N PRO A 54 -24.61 -10.71 6.16
CA PRO A 54 -24.06 -10.14 7.38
C PRO A 54 -22.53 -10.20 7.40
N TRP A 55 -21.91 -9.34 8.20
CA TRP A 55 -20.46 -9.32 8.42
C TRP A 55 -20.10 -8.89 9.83
N SER A 56 -18.92 -9.30 10.28
CA SER A 56 -18.30 -8.79 11.50
C SER A 56 -17.20 -7.79 11.16
N LEU A 57 -16.90 -6.88 12.09
CA LEU A 57 -15.78 -5.95 11.97
C LEU A 57 -14.58 -6.50 12.74
N GLN A 58 -13.45 -6.64 12.05
CA GLN A 58 -12.20 -7.11 12.65
C GLN A 58 -11.08 -6.09 12.41
N PRO A 59 -10.12 -5.93 13.33
CA PRO A 59 -8.92 -5.13 13.08
C PRO A 59 -8.18 -5.64 11.84
N LEU A 60 -7.49 -4.74 11.13
CA LEU A 60 -6.66 -5.15 10.00
C LEU A 60 -5.53 -6.10 10.44
N PRO A 61 -5.27 -7.18 9.70
CA PRO A 61 -4.09 -8.02 9.94
C PRO A 61 -2.81 -7.20 9.73
N ASN A 62 -1.83 -7.39 10.62
CA ASN A 62 -0.57 -6.64 10.66
C ASN A 62 -0.74 -5.12 10.90
N SER A 63 -1.82 -4.72 11.57
CA SER A 63 -2.03 -3.33 11.99
C SER A 63 -0.98 -2.84 13.00
N GLU A 64 -0.38 -3.74 13.77
CA GLU A 64 0.65 -3.42 14.79
C GLU A 64 1.87 -2.66 14.22
N ASP A 65 2.16 -2.79 12.93
CA ASP A 65 3.27 -2.11 12.25
C ASP A 65 2.98 -0.63 11.90
N SER A 66 1.74 -0.17 12.13
CA SER A 66 1.35 1.21 11.86
C SER A 66 0.23 1.66 12.79
N ASP A 67 0.53 2.67 13.61
CA ASP A 67 -0.48 3.38 14.43
C ASP A 67 -1.70 3.84 13.62
N GLU A 68 -1.53 4.06 12.30
CA GLU A 68 -2.65 4.39 11.41
C GLU A 68 -3.57 3.22 11.10
N LEU A 69 -3.01 2.01 10.96
CA LEU A 69 -3.77 0.80 10.64
C LEU A 69 -4.54 0.28 11.85
N ASN A 70 -4.07 0.59 13.07
CA ASN A 70 -4.68 0.13 14.34
C ASN A 70 -6.15 0.53 14.51
N ASN A 71 -6.60 1.61 13.84
CA ASN A 71 -7.97 2.09 13.94
C ASN A 71 -8.86 1.70 12.76
N ILE A 72 -8.30 1.04 11.75
CA ILE A 72 -9.06 0.60 10.59
C ILE A 72 -9.62 -0.80 10.90
N GLN A 73 -10.91 -0.97 10.61
CA GLN A 73 -11.59 -2.26 10.72
C GLN A 73 -11.97 -2.75 9.33
N MET A 74 -11.77 -4.04 9.08
CA MET A 74 -12.20 -4.72 7.87
C MET A 74 -13.46 -5.54 8.12
N ALA A 75 -14.33 -5.60 7.12
CA ALA A 75 -15.49 -6.48 7.14
C ALA A 75 -15.07 -7.93 6.85
N VAL A 76 -15.53 -8.86 7.68
CA VAL A 76 -15.38 -10.29 7.48
C VAL A 76 -16.76 -10.90 7.30
N CYS A 77 -17.00 -11.43 6.09
CA CYS A 77 -18.33 -11.92 5.71
C CYS A 77 -18.73 -13.16 6.47
N GLU A 78 -19.99 -13.16 6.89
CA GLU A 78 -20.69 -14.33 7.38
C GLU A 78 -21.45 -15.01 6.23
N THR A 79 -22.26 -16.02 6.55
CA THR A 79 -23.03 -16.73 5.54
C THR A 79 -24.26 -15.92 5.13
N CYS A 80 -24.58 -15.92 3.83
CA CYS A 80 -25.83 -15.38 3.32
C CYS A 80 -27.05 -16.03 3.98
N THR A 81 -28.08 -15.24 4.26
CA THR A 81 -29.37 -15.76 4.76
C THR A 81 -30.24 -16.33 3.63
N VAL A 82 -29.93 -16.01 2.37
CA VAL A 82 -30.64 -16.53 1.19
C VAL A 82 -30.03 -17.83 0.71
N LYS A 83 -30.88 -18.82 0.45
CA LYS A 83 -30.51 -20.13 -0.09
C LYS A 83 -29.84 -19.98 -1.47
N ASP A 84 -28.87 -20.86 -1.75
CA ASP A 84 -28.15 -20.92 -3.03
C ASP A 84 -27.37 -19.64 -3.40
N MET A 85 -27.10 -18.78 -2.41
CA MET A 85 -26.20 -17.63 -2.54
C MET A 85 -24.97 -17.80 -1.63
N ILE A 86 -23.91 -17.06 -1.96
CA ILE A 86 -22.68 -16.96 -1.17
C ILE A 86 -22.38 -15.50 -0.88
N ALA A 87 -21.88 -15.24 0.32
CA ALA A 87 -21.44 -13.92 0.69
C ALA A 87 -20.08 -13.65 0.05
N LYS A 88 -19.92 -12.45 -0.53
CA LYS A 88 -18.66 -11.95 -1.07
C LYS A 88 -18.35 -10.60 -0.46
N PRO A 89 -17.10 -10.36 -0.06
CA PRO A 89 -16.67 -9.06 0.42
C PRO A 89 -16.69 -8.02 -0.70
N ILE A 90 -17.02 -6.79 -0.34
CA ILE A 90 -16.91 -5.61 -1.19
C ILE A 90 -15.62 -4.89 -0.80
N TYR A 91 -14.70 -4.76 -1.75
CA TYR A 91 -13.41 -4.10 -1.52
C TYR A 91 -13.39 -2.68 -2.06
N ILE A 92 -12.67 -1.81 -1.35
CA ILE A 92 -12.19 -0.53 -1.86
C ILE A 92 -10.67 -0.47 -1.72
N GLU A 93 -10.02 0.29 -2.60
CA GLU A 93 -8.61 0.61 -2.42
C GLU A 93 -8.47 1.90 -1.61
N ILE A 94 -7.61 1.85 -0.60
CA ILE A 94 -7.27 2.99 0.26
C ILE A 94 -5.75 3.19 0.23
N SER A 95 -5.30 4.39 0.58
CA SER A 95 -3.87 4.70 0.71
C SER A 95 -3.48 4.75 2.18
N VAL A 96 -2.51 3.92 2.57
CA VAL A 96 -2.00 3.89 3.95
C VAL A 96 -0.56 4.41 3.99
N PHE A 97 -0.24 5.27 4.96
CA PHE A 97 1.09 5.87 5.07
C PHE A 97 1.94 5.10 6.07
N LYS A 98 3.00 4.45 5.58
CA LYS A 98 3.96 3.74 6.41
C LYS A 98 5.20 4.60 6.62
N ARG A 99 5.62 4.74 7.87
CA ARG A 99 6.87 5.43 8.21
C ARG A 99 8.03 4.46 8.00
N VAL A 100 8.97 4.82 7.14
CA VAL A 100 10.23 4.08 6.97
C VAL A 100 11.33 4.82 7.70
N ARG A 101 11.97 4.16 8.67
CA ARG A 101 13.11 4.72 9.39
C ARG A 101 14.39 4.42 8.63
N ASN A 102 15.18 5.44 8.31
CA ASN A 102 16.55 5.28 7.83
C ASN A 102 17.46 6.30 8.49
N GLY A 103 18.21 5.85 9.51
CA GLY A 103 18.99 6.74 10.36
C GLY A 103 18.13 7.80 11.05
N THR A 104 18.50 9.06 10.91
CA THR A 104 17.83 10.23 11.53
C THR A 104 16.69 10.82 10.69
N GLN A 105 16.51 10.37 9.44
CA GLN A 105 15.47 10.89 8.55
C GLN A 105 14.19 10.05 8.64
N HIS A 106 13.04 10.74 8.67
CA HIS A 106 11.72 10.12 8.60
C HIS A 106 11.17 10.31 7.19
N ASN A 107 11.10 9.21 6.44
CA ASN A 107 10.42 9.18 5.16
C ASN A 107 9.10 8.43 5.30
N TYR A 108 8.11 8.85 4.52
CA TYR A 108 6.81 8.21 4.47
C TYR A 108 6.63 7.55 3.11
N CYS A 109 6.03 6.37 3.13
CA CYS A 109 5.65 5.63 1.93
C CYS A 109 4.13 5.53 1.90
N GLN A 110 3.52 5.91 0.79
CA GLN A 110 2.11 5.70 0.51
C GLN A 110 1.94 4.35 -0.17
N CYS A 111 1.24 3.44 0.49
CA CYS A 111 1.00 2.08 0.00
C CYS A 111 -0.50 1.90 -0.30
N PRO A 112 -0.88 1.31 -1.44
CA PRO A 112 -2.25 0.88 -1.67
C PRO A 112 -2.59 -0.27 -0.72
N TYR A 113 -3.84 -0.30 -0.25
CA TYR A 113 -4.37 -1.35 0.60
C TYR A 113 -5.82 -1.64 0.21
N GLU A 114 -6.14 -2.92 0.01
CA GLU A 114 -7.51 -3.37 -0.27
C GLU A 114 -8.26 -3.58 1.03
N LEU A 115 -9.28 -2.77 1.27
CA LEU A 115 -10.11 -2.82 2.46
C LEU A 115 -11.48 -3.39 2.14
N ALA A 116 -11.83 -4.50 2.79
CA ALA A 116 -13.21 -5.00 2.78
C ALA A 116 -14.09 -4.07 3.64
N VAL A 117 -15.09 -3.43 3.02
CA VAL A 117 -15.98 -2.46 3.69
C VAL A 117 -17.36 -3.01 4.02
N GLY A 118 -17.69 -4.18 3.51
CA GLY A 118 -18.95 -4.87 3.76
C GLY A 118 -19.05 -6.12 2.92
N CYS A 119 -20.23 -6.74 2.91
CA CYS A 119 -20.48 -7.96 2.17
C CYS A 119 -21.78 -7.87 1.36
N THR A 120 -21.82 -8.63 0.27
CA THR A 120 -23.02 -8.80 -0.56
C THR A 120 -23.27 -10.27 -0.84
N CYS A 121 -24.52 -10.65 -1.11
CA CYS A 121 -24.87 -12.00 -1.54
C CYS A 121 -24.88 -12.08 -3.06
N VAL A 122 -24.17 -13.06 -3.61
CA VAL A 122 -24.16 -13.35 -5.04
C VAL A 122 -24.56 -14.81 -5.28
N HIS A 123 -25.04 -15.11 -6.48
CA HIS A 123 -25.43 -16.47 -6.84
C HIS A 123 -24.23 -17.43 -6.80
N LYS A 124 -24.44 -18.66 -6.33
CA LYS A 124 -23.47 -19.75 -6.44
C LYS A 124 -23.36 -20.15 -7.92
N HIS A 125 -22.34 -19.63 -8.61
CA HIS A 125 -21.93 -20.16 -9.92
C HIS A 125 -21.08 -21.41 -9.74
#